data_AF-A0A962QFJ6-F1
#
_entry.id   AF-A0A962QFJ6-F1
#
_cell.length_a   1.000
_cell.length_b   1.000
_cell.length_c   1.000
_cell.angle_alpha   90.00
_cell.angle_beta   90.00
_cell.angle_gamma   90.00
#
_symmetry.space_group_name_H-M   'P 1'
#
loop_
_entity.id
_entity.type
_entity.pdbx_description
1 polymer ?
#
loop_
_entity_poly.entity_id
_entity_poly.type
_entity_poly.pdbx_seq_one_letter_code
_entity_poly.pdbx_strand_id
1 'polypeptide(L)'
;MNKEQFQQLVEQGFNRIPVHREILADMDTPLSTYLKLADAPYSYLLESVQGGEKWGRYSFIGLPCRKIIRVRGHRISVEHAGEIVE
;
A
#
# COMPACT_ATOMS: atom_id res chain seq x y z
N MET A 1 6.49 15.83 -1.06
CA MET A 1 7.85 15.61 -0.51
C MET A 1 8.89 16.08 -1.50
N ASN A 2 9.77 17.02 -1.13
CA ASN A 2 10.95 17.37 -1.93
C ASN A 2 12.22 16.72 -1.36
N LYS A 3 13.35 16.85 -2.08
CA LYS A 3 14.62 16.23 -1.70
C LYS A 3 15.14 16.70 -0.34
N GLU A 4 15.02 17.98 -0.04
CA GLU A 4 15.48 18.57 1.23
C GLU A 4 14.70 18.05 2.42
N GLN A 5 13.37 18.00 2.32
CA GLN A 5 12.49 17.43 3.35
C GLN A 5 12.80 15.95 3.60
N PHE A 6 13.07 15.19 2.54
CA PHE A 6 13.47 13.78 2.68
C PHE A 6 14.80 13.65 3.43
N GLN A 7 15.79 14.46 3.08
CA GLN A 7 17.11 14.45 3.71
C GLN A 7 17.04 14.82 5.20
N GLN A 8 16.21 15.80 5.57
CA GLN A 8 15.98 16.17 6.96
C GLN A 8 15.41 15.00 7.78
N LEU A 9 14.52 14.20 7.20
CA LEU A 9 13.96 13.02 7.87
C LEU A 9 15.02 11.91 8.01
N VAL A 10 15.92 11.76 7.03
CA VAL A 10 17.06 10.83 7.15
C VAL A 10 17.97 11.25 8.30
N GLU A 11 18.31 12.53 8.40
CA GLU A 11 19.17 13.08 9.47
C GLU A 11 18.55 12.95 10.86
N GLN A 12 17.21 12.96 10.95
CA GLN A 12 16.46 12.66 12.17
C GLN A 12 16.46 11.16 12.54
N GLY A 13 17.02 10.29 11.69
CA GLY A 13 17.16 8.86 11.95
C GLY A 13 15.98 7.99 11.50
N PHE A 14 15.04 8.52 10.71
CA PHE A 14 13.94 7.72 10.18
C PHE A 14 14.40 6.74 9.11
N ASN A 15 14.01 5.46 9.22
CA ASN A 15 14.38 4.39 8.28
C ASN A 15 13.25 3.99 7.31
N ARG A 16 12.07 4.61 7.43
CA ARG A 16 10.90 4.41 6.55
C ARG A 16 10.23 5.77 6.29
N ILE A 17 10.63 6.41 5.21
CA ILE A 17 10.16 7.75 4.85
C ILE A 17 9.26 7.65 3.61
N PRO A 18 7.95 7.95 3.72
CA PRO A 18 7.05 7.91 2.57
C PRO A 18 7.31 9.08 1.64
N VAL A 19 7.47 8.78 0.35
CA VAL A 19 7.44 9.77 -0.72
C VAL A 19 6.05 9.74 -1.33
N HIS A 20 5.33 10.85 -1.22
CA HIS A 20 3.94 10.96 -1.66
C HIS A 20 3.72 12.22 -2.50
N ARG A 21 2.62 12.17 -3.28
CA ARG A 21 2.03 13.29 -3.99
C ARG A 21 0.52 13.14 -3.90
N GLU A 22 -0.18 14.27 -3.84
CA GLU A 22 -1.63 14.34 -3.95
C GLU A 22 -2.01 14.70 -5.39
N ILE A 23 -3.05 14.04 -5.91
CA ILE A 23 -3.57 14.24 -7.26
C ILE A 23 -5.08 14.40 -7.18
N LEU A 24 -5.67 15.15 -8.12
CA LEU A 24 -7.12 15.22 -8.28
C LEU A 24 -7.62 13.93 -8.93
N ALA A 25 -8.67 13.35 -8.35
CA ALA A 25 -9.25 12.07 -8.77
C ALA A 25 -10.78 12.12 -8.70
N ASP A 26 -11.37 13.30 -8.97
CA ASP A 26 -12.79 13.58 -8.75
C ASP A 26 -13.73 12.70 -9.61
N MET A 27 -13.21 12.14 -10.70
CA MET A 27 -13.94 11.24 -11.60
C MET A 27 -13.73 9.76 -11.26
N ASP A 28 -12.97 9.47 -10.21
CA ASP A 28 -12.64 8.12 -9.80
C ASP A 28 -13.30 7.77 -8.46
N THR A 29 -13.81 6.54 -8.40
CA THR A 29 -14.20 5.88 -7.16
C THR A 29 -13.01 5.06 -6.65
N PRO A 30 -13.01 4.63 -5.37
CA PRO A 30 -11.98 3.71 -4.88
C PRO A 30 -11.87 2.44 -5.74
N LEU A 31 -13.00 1.86 -6.15
CA LEU A 31 -13.03 0.68 -7.00
C LEU A 31 -12.47 0.95 -8.41
N SER A 32 -12.88 2.03 -9.06
CA SER A 32 -12.33 2.36 -10.40
C SER A 32 -10.83 2.66 -10.33
N THR A 33 -10.38 3.31 -9.25
CA THR A 33 -8.95 3.53 -9.01
C THR A 33 -8.19 2.23 -8.81
N TYR A 34 -8.73 1.29 -8.02
CA TYR A 34 -8.12 -0.02 -7.80
C TYR A 34 -7.95 -0.78 -9.12
N LEU A 35 -8.98 -0.84 -9.95
CA LEU A 35 -8.93 -1.51 -11.25
C LEU A 35 -7.90 -0.87 -12.21
N LYS A 36 -7.67 0.44 -12.12
CA LYS A 36 -6.65 1.15 -12.92
C LYS A 36 -5.22 0.89 -12.46
N LEU A 37 -5.00 0.71 -11.16
CA LEU A 37 -3.65 0.71 -10.57
C LEU A 37 -3.15 -0.69 -10.16
N ALA A 38 -4.04 -1.62 -9.88
CA ALA A 38 -3.75 -2.72 -8.98
C ALA A 38 -4.25 -4.09 -9.50
N ASP A 39 -4.09 -4.35 -10.80
CA ASP A 39 -4.45 -5.61 -11.48
C ASP A 39 -3.31 -6.64 -11.46
N ALA A 40 -2.86 -7.04 -10.27
CA ALA A 40 -1.88 -8.12 -10.12
C ALA A 40 -2.00 -8.81 -8.75
N PRO A 41 -1.44 -10.02 -8.58
CA PRO A 41 -1.49 -10.75 -7.32
C PRO A 41 -0.99 -9.93 -6.12
N TYR A 42 -1.60 -10.19 -4.97
CA TYR A 42 -1.27 -9.54 -3.69
C TYR A 42 -1.54 -8.03 -3.63
N SER A 43 -2.24 -7.47 -4.61
CA SER A 43 -2.90 -6.18 -4.45
C SER A 43 -4.16 -6.30 -3.60
N TYR A 44 -4.64 -5.18 -3.05
CA TYR A 44 -5.87 -5.15 -2.26
C TYR A 44 -6.56 -3.79 -2.29
N LEU A 45 -7.86 -3.80 -2.02
CA LEU A 45 -8.68 -2.62 -1.75
C LEU A 45 -9.33 -2.80 -0.37
N LEU A 46 -9.11 -1.85 0.54
CA LEU A 46 -9.74 -1.80 1.85
C LEU A 46 -10.67 -0.59 1.91
N GLU A 47 -11.96 -0.85 2.12
CA GLU A 47 -12.99 0.17 2.33
C GLU A 47 -13.61 -0.03 3.71
N SER A 48 -13.91 1.07 4.39
CA SER A 48 -14.57 1.04 5.70
C SER A 48 -16.03 1.43 5.54
N VAL A 49 -16.94 0.68 6.16
CA VAL A 49 -18.37 0.99 6.24
C VAL A 49 -18.76 1.10 7.70
N GLN A 50 -19.27 2.26 8.11
CA GLN A 50 -19.76 2.49 9.47
C GLN A 50 -21.29 2.50 9.47
N GLY A 51 -21.90 1.57 10.22
CA GLY A 51 -23.35 1.52 10.41
C GLY A 51 -24.16 1.18 9.15
N GLY A 52 -23.55 0.54 8.15
CA GLY A 52 -24.22 0.06 6.93
C GLY A 52 -24.48 1.13 5.86
N GLU A 53 -24.51 2.42 6.21
CA GLU A 53 -24.93 3.48 5.28
C GLU A 53 -23.87 4.56 5.03
N LYS A 54 -22.83 4.68 5.88
CA LYS A 54 -21.77 5.68 5.70
C LYS A 54 -20.45 5.01 5.36
N TRP A 55 -19.96 5.31 4.16
CA TRP A 55 -18.58 4.99 3.80
C TRP A 55 -17.61 5.84 4.60
N GLY A 56 -16.53 5.22 5.05
CA GLY A 56 -15.43 5.90 5.71
C GLY A 56 -14.80 6.94 4.78
N ARG A 57 -14.19 7.98 5.38
CA ARG A 57 -13.56 9.08 4.63
C ARG A 57 -12.42 8.61 3.70
N TYR A 58 -11.83 7.44 3.97
CA TYR A 58 -10.66 6.94 3.27
C TYR A 58 -10.87 5.50 2.83
N SER A 59 -10.35 5.19 1.64
CA SER A 59 -10.11 3.85 1.14
C SER A 59 -8.62 3.66 0.94
N PHE A 60 -8.11 2.44 1.14
CA PHE A 60 -6.69 2.14 0.96
C PHE A 60 -6.50 1.11 -0.15
N ILE A 61 -5.66 1.46 -1.12
CA ILE A 61 -5.27 0.55 -2.20
C ILE A 61 -3.82 0.11 -1.95
N GLY A 62 -3.63 -1.20 -1.79
CA GLY A 62 -2.34 -1.84 -1.79
C GLY A 62 -1.98 -2.27 -3.20
N LEU A 63 -0.83 -1.81 -3.69
CA LEU A 63 -0.28 -2.25 -4.98
C LEU A 63 0.46 -3.59 -4.82
N PRO A 64 0.72 -4.32 -5.92
CA PRO A 64 1.49 -5.56 -5.89
C PRO A 64 2.83 -5.37 -5.16
N CYS A 65 3.06 -6.21 -4.16
CA CYS A 65 4.26 -6.15 -3.33
C CYS A 65 5.32 -7.14 -3.82
N ARG A 66 6.59 -6.71 -3.82
CA ARG A 66 7.72 -7.60 -4.16
C ARG A 66 8.06 -8.56 -3.03
N LYS A 67 7.85 -8.17 -1.78
CA LYS A 67 8.14 -8.99 -0.60
C LYS A 67 6.85 -9.53 -0.01
N ILE A 68 6.77 -10.85 0.17
CA ILE A 68 5.60 -11.53 0.72
C ILE A 68 6.07 -12.38 1.90
N ILE A 69 5.44 -12.22 3.06
CA ILE A 69 5.65 -13.10 4.21
C ILE A 69 4.45 -14.02 4.29
N ARG A 70 4.67 -15.33 4.25
CA ARG A 70 3.61 -16.33 4.33
C ARG A 70 3.84 -17.27 5.48
N VAL A 71 2.78 -17.56 6.22
CA VAL A 71 2.78 -18.51 7.33
C VAL A 71 1.87 -19.69 6.97
N ARG A 72 2.40 -20.91 7.02
CA ARG A 72 1.67 -22.16 6.80
C ARG A 72 2.00 -23.14 7.93
N GLY A 73 1.05 -23.37 8.82
CA GLY A 73 1.29 -24.13 10.05
C GLY A 73 2.39 -23.48 10.88
N HIS A 74 3.46 -24.22 11.17
CA HIS A 74 4.64 -23.71 11.89
C HIS A 74 5.77 -23.22 10.96
N ARG A 75 5.54 -23.14 9.65
CA ARG A 75 6.53 -22.65 8.69
C ARG A 75 6.23 -21.21 8.28
N ILE A 76 7.25 -20.37 8.40
CA ILE A 76 7.27 -19.02 7.85
C ILE A 76 8.13 -19.08 6.58
N SER A 77 7.71 -18.42 5.51
CA SER A 77 8.51 -18.21 4.31
C SER A 77 8.47 -16.75 3.89
N VAL A 78 9.61 -16.19 3.53
CA VAL A 78 9.70 -14.86 2.93
C VAL A 78 10.01 -15.04 1.46
N GLU A 79 9.14 -14.51 0.61
CA GLU A 79 9.36 -14.43 -0.83
C GLU A 79 9.80 -13.01 -1.19
N HIS A 80 10.76 -12.89 -2.10
CA HIS A 80 11.16 -11.63 -2.72
C HIS A 80 11.17 -11.78 -4.25
N ALA A 81 10.35 -10.99 -4.94
CA ALA A 81 10.17 -11.05 -6.38
C ALA A 81 9.80 -12.45 -6.93
N GLY A 82 9.06 -13.23 -6.13
CA GLY A 82 8.61 -14.58 -6.49
C GLY A 82 9.53 -15.72 -6.04
N GLU A 83 10.72 -15.41 -5.53
CA GLU A 83 11.67 -16.41 -5.02
C GLU A 83 11.65 -16.48 -3.50
N ILE A 84 11.65 -17.68 -2.92
CA ILE A 84 11.75 -17.85 -1.47
C ILE A 84 13.18 -17.54 -1.03
N VAL A 85 13.34 -16.56 -0.16
CA VAL A 85 14.63 -16.10 0.37
C VAL A 85 14.87 -16.50 1.84
N GLU A 86 13.81 -16.84 2.57
CA GLU A 86 13.85 -17.30 3.98
C GLU A 86 12.73 -18.31 4.25
#